data_AF-V4LRF8-F1
#
_entry.id   AF-V4LRF8-F1
#
_cell.length_a   1.000
_cell.length_b   1.000
_cell.length_c   1.000
_cell.angle_alpha   90.00
_cell.angle_beta   90.00
_cell.angle_gamma   90.00
#
_symmetry.space_group_name_H-M   'P 1'
#
loop_
_entity.id
_entity.type
_entity.pdbx_description
1 polymer ?
#
loop_
_entity_poly.entity_id
_entity_poly.type
_entity_poly.pdbx_seq_one_letter_code
_entity_poly.pdbx_strand_id
1 'polypeptide(L)'
;MIKAIADRGGVIGITSIPDTLPSNDVNGIARVAHYIGERFGWEHVALGTDFLGLERYPEGFSDLSHIQALANLLGSHADLVLWHNAYRVFREVLPA
;
A
#
# COMPACT_ATOMS: atom_id res chain seq x y z
N MET A 1 -9.76 -12.87 -5.67
CA MET A 1 -8.79 -12.87 -4.55
C MET A 1 -8.98 -11.66 -3.64
N ILE A 2 -8.79 -10.43 -4.13
CA ILE A 2 -8.93 -9.17 -3.36
C ILE A 2 -10.20 -9.13 -2.48
N LYS A 3 -11.37 -9.37 -3.08
CA LYS A 3 -12.64 -9.40 -2.34
C LYS A 3 -12.63 -10.40 -1.16
N ALA A 4 -12.05 -11.58 -1.34
CA ALA A 4 -12.03 -12.61 -0.30
C ALA A 4 -11.12 -12.26 0.89
N ILE A 5 -10.13 -11.38 0.69
CA ILE A 5 -9.29 -10.80 1.75
C ILE A 5 -10.08 -9.71 2.48
N ALA A 6 -10.70 -8.81 1.72
CA ALA A 6 -11.52 -7.72 2.26
C ALA A 6 -12.70 -8.23 3.09
N ASP A 7 -13.45 -9.22 2.56
CA ASP A 7 -14.58 -9.88 3.25
C ASP A 7 -14.20 -10.52 4.60
N ARG A 8 -12.89 -10.77 4.83
CA ARG A 8 -12.36 -11.32 6.09
C ARG A 8 -11.74 -10.27 7.01
N GLY A 9 -11.87 -8.98 6.69
CA GLY A 9 -11.28 -7.89 7.49
C GLY A 9 -9.76 -7.70 7.26
N GLY A 10 -9.18 -8.42 6.31
CA GLY A 10 -7.74 -8.39 6.03
C GLY A 10 -7.29 -7.09 5.34
N VAL A 11 -5.99 -6.99 5.04
CA VAL A 11 -5.39 -5.89 4.29
C VAL A 11 -4.55 -6.40 3.13
N ILE A 12 -4.35 -5.55 2.13
CA ILE A 12 -3.57 -5.85 0.93
C ILE A 12 -2.43 -4.84 0.86
N GLY A 13 -1.21 -5.34 1.04
CA GLY A 13 0.01 -4.57 0.87
C GLY A 13 0.29 -4.31 -0.61
N ILE A 14 0.37 -3.04 -0.99
CA ILE A 14 0.73 -2.63 -2.35
C ILE A 14 2.25 -2.69 -2.48
N THR A 15 2.72 -3.47 -3.44
CA THR A 15 4.15 -3.60 -3.75
C THR A 15 4.69 -2.40 -4.51
N SER A 16 5.99 -2.17 -4.39
CA SER A 16 6.71 -1.23 -5.26
C SER A 16 7.46 -1.90 -6.42
N ILE A 17 7.22 -3.20 -6.69
CA ILE A 17 7.82 -3.89 -7.85
C ILE A 17 7.38 -3.20 -9.17
N PRO A 18 8.30 -2.54 -9.92
CA PRO A 18 7.99 -1.79 -11.14
C PRO A 18 7.06 -2.49 -12.12
N ASP A 19 7.35 -3.77 -12.40
CA ASP A 19 6.70 -4.55 -13.45
C ASP A 19 5.26 -4.95 -13.09
N THR A 20 4.84 -4.72 -11.84
CA THR A 20 3.47 -4.98 -11.36
C THR A 20 2.61 -3.72 -11.31
N LEU A 21 3.22 -2.54 -11.50
CA LEU A 21 2.55 -1.26 -11.39
C LEU A 21 2.03 -0.79 -12.75
N PRO A 22 0.92 -0.03 -12.79
CA PRO A 22 0.42 0.56 -14.02
C PRO A 22 1.31 1.68 -14.58
N SER A 23 2.27 2.19 -13.80
CA SER A 23 3.42 2.99 -14.24
C SER A 23 4.58 2.78 -13.28
N ASN A 24 5.80 2.91 -13.81
CA ASN A 24 7.04 2.74 -13.05
C ASN A 24 7.42 4.00 -12.23
N ASP A 25 6.49 4.51 -11.44
CA ASP A 25 6.66 5.70 -10.59
C ASP A 25 5.74 5.63 -9.35
N VAL A 26 5.89 6.60 -8.43
CA VAL A 26 5.05 6.70 -7.23
C VAL A 26 3.55 6.84 -7.56
N ASN A 27 3.20 7.42 -8.72
CA ASN A 27 1.81 7.50 -9.17
C ASN A 27 1.24 6.11 -9.47
N GLY A 28 2.05 5.17 -9.95
CA GLY A 28 1.66 3.78 -10.17
C GLY A 28 1.17 3.12 -8.88
N ILE A 29 1.92 3.32 -7.79
CA ILE A 29 1.58 2.82 -6.45
C ILE A 29 0.26 3.44 -5.97
N ALA A 30 0.13 4.77 -6.06
CA ALA A 30 -1.08 5.48 -5.66
C ALA A 30 -2.32 5.04 -6.45
N ARG A 31 -2.18 4.78 -7.75
CA ARG A 31 -3.29 4.28 -8.58
C ARG A 31 -3.77 2.89 -8.15
N VAL A 32 -2.86 2.00 -7.76
CA VAL A 32 -3.26 0.70 -7.19
C VAL A 32 -3.98 0.89 -5.85
N ALA A 33 -3.54 1.84 -5.02
CA ALA A 33 -4.20 2.17 -3.76
C ALA A 33 -5.63 2.65 -3.97
N HIS A 34 -5.84 3.61 -4.88
CA HIS A 34 -7.19 4.08 -5.24
C HIS A 34 -8.04 2.95 -5.81
N TYR A 35 -7.50 2.13 -6.72
CA TYR A 35 -8.25 1.01 -7.27
C TYR A 35 -8.78 0.06 -6.19
N ILE A 36 -7.97 -0.28 -5.19
CA ILE A 36 -8.40 -1.15 -4.09
C ILE A 36 -9.35 -0.40 -3.15
N GLY A 37 -8.97 0.80 -2.71
CA GLY A 37 -9.73 1.59 -1.75
C GLY A 37 -11.13 1.95 -2.22
N GLU A 38 -11.28 2.37 -3.47
CA GLU A 38 -12.58 2.75 -4.05
C GLU A 38 -13.50 1.55 -4.33
N ARG A 39 -12.94 0.36 -4.59
CA ARG A 39 -13.73 -0.82 -4.96
C ARG A 39 -14.01 -1.78 -3.81
N PHE A 40 -13.12 -1.81 -2.82
CA PHE A 40 -13.17 -2.82 -1.76
C PHE A 40 -13.11 -2.23 -0.35
N GLY A 41 -12.84 -0.92 -0.20
CA GLY A 41 -12.74 -0.25 1.10
C GLY A 41 -11.31 0.17 1.42
N TRP A 42 -11.15 1.41 1.89
CA TRP A 42 -9.85 2.01 2.23
C TRP A 42 -9.20 1.37 3.46
N GLU A 43 -9.99 0.74 4.33
CA GLU A 43 -9.57 -0.03 5.51
C GLU A 43 -8.82 -1.33 5.17
N HIS A 44 -8.83 -1.72 3.89
CA HIS A 44 -8.19 -2.93 3.37
C HIS A 44 -6.92 -2.64 2.57
N VAL A 45 -6.49 -1.38 2.49
CA VAL A 45 -5.31 -0.96 1.75
C VAL A 45 -4.12 -0.77 2.70
N ALA A 46 -2.96 -1.34 2.38
CA ALA A 46 -1.73 -1.18 3.15
C ALA A 46 -0.53 -0.95 2.22
N LEU A 47 0.56 -0.43 2.76
CA LEU A 47 1.84 -0.32 2.04
C LEU A 47 2.70 -1.58 2.25
N GLY A 48 3.27 -2.11 1.18
CA GLY A 48 4.20 -3.25 1.23
C GLY A 48 5.32 -3.08 0.22
N THR A 49 6.20 -2.09 0.41
CA THR A 49 7.14 -1.63 -0.63
C THR A 49 8.10 -2.70 -1.14
N ASP A 50 8.52 -3.62 -0.28
CA ASP A 50 9.67 -4.51 -0.55
C ASP A 50 11.01 -3.74 -0.66
N PHE A 51 11.14 -2.63 0.07
CA PHE A 51 12.43 -1.93 0.18
C PHE A 51 13.54 -2.89 0.63
N LEU A 52 14.73 -2.74 0.03
CA LEU A 52 15.89 -3.61 0.18
C LEU A 52 15.74 -5.02 -0.43
N GLY A 53 14.55 -5.38 -0.93
CA GLY A 53 14.27 -6.64 -1.63
C GLY A 53 14.30 -6.52 -3.16
N LEU A 54 14.30 -5.32 -3.72
CA LEU A 54 14.22 -5.08 -5.17
C LEU A 54 15.56 -4.73 -5.81
N GLU A 55 15.79 -5.25 -7.01
CA GLU A 55 16.91 -4.84 -7.88
C GLU A 55 16.67 -3.46 -8.53
N ARG A 56 15.41 -3.10 -8.75
CA ARG A 56 14.99 -1.83 -9.35
C ARG A 56 13.77 -1.29 -8.63
N TYR A 57 13.73 0.02 -8.45
CA TYR A 57 12.65 0.73 -7.78
C TYR A 57 11.87 1.62 -8.75
N PRO A 58 10.62 1.98 -8.43
CA PRO A 58 9.88 2.98 -9.18
C PRO A 58 10.58 4.33 -9.16
N GLU A 59 10.42 5.08 -10.25
CA GLU A 59 11.00 6.42 -10.37
C GLU A 59 10.51 7.32 -9.22
N GLY A 60 11.47 7.94 -8.53
CA GLY A 60 11.19 8.79 -7.37
C GLY A 60 10.63 8.05 -6.15
N PHE A 61 10.84 6.72 -6.04
CA PHE A 61 10.40 5.93 -4.90
C PHE A 61 11.37 4.79 -4.55
N SER A 62 12.65 5.13 -4.34
CA SER A 62 13.73 4.16 -4.06
C SER A 62 13.95 3.83 -2.59
N ASP A 63 13.46 4.67 -1.69
CA ASP A 63 13.74 4.57 -0.25
C ASP A 63 12.73 5.38 0.57
N LEU A 64 12.89 5.34 1.90
CA LEU A 64 12.00 5.96 2.86
C LEU A 64 11.89 7.50 2.74
N SER A 65 12.87 8.18 2.14
CA SER A 65 12.79 9.65 1.97
C SER A 65 11.66 10.08 1.03
N HIS A 66 11.15 9.15 0.21
CA HIS A 66 10.10 9.38 -0.77
C HIS A 66 8.67 9.11 -0.26
N ILE A 67 8.52 8.64 0.99
CA ILE A 67 7.19 8.31 1.55
C ILE A 67 6.25 9.52 1.54
N GLN A 68 6.76 10.74 1.74
CA GLN A 68 5.93 11.93 1.72
C GLN A 68 5.28 12.18 0.35
N ALA A 69 5.95 11.80 -0.75
CA ALA A 69 5.39 11.92 -2.09
C ALA A 69 4.16 11.02 -2.25
N LEU A 70 4.24 9.78 -1.77
CA LEU A 70 3.11 8.85 -1.75
C LEU A 70 2.00 9.34 -0.80
N ALA A 71 2.35 9.83 0.39
CA ALA A 71 1.37 10.39 1.34
C ALA A 71 0.54 11.52 0.72
N ASN A 72 1.20 12.43 -0.01
CA ASN A 72 0.52 13.54 -0.68
C ASN A 72 -0.47 13.06 -1.75
N LEU A 73 -0.13 11.99 -2.49
CA LEU A 73 -1.03 11.40 -3.51
C LEU A 73 -2.22 10.67 -2.88
N LEU A 74 -2.05 10.10 -1.68
CA LEU A 74 -3.11 9.40 -0.96
C LEU A 74 -4.07 10.35 -0.21
N GLY A 75 -3.64 11.59 0.03
CA GLY A 75 -4.45 12.62 0.69
C GLY A 75 -4.90 12.19 2.10
N SER A 76 -6.20 12.30 2.37
CA SER A 76 -6.80 11.92 3.67
C SER A 76 -6.69 10.44 4.00
N HIS A 77 -6.33 9.59 3.03
CA HIS A 77 -6.13 8.15 3.24
C HIS A 77 -4.70 7.77 3.60
N ALA A 78 -3.76 8.73 3.65
CA ALA A 78 -2.36 8.46 3.91
C ALA A 78 -2.14 7.64 5.19
N ASP A 79 -2.71 8.05 6.33
CA ASP A 79 -2.52 7.33 7.60
C ASP A 79 -3.10 5.92 7.56
N LEU A 80 -4.26 5.73 6.91
CA LEU A 80 -4.87 4.42 6.72
C LEU A 80 -3.91 3.45 6.02
N VAL A 81 -3.37 3.89 4.88
CA VAL A 81 -2.52 3.07 4.01
C VAL A 81 -1.11 2.87 4.58
N LEU A 82 -0.51 3.94 5.10
CA LEU A 82 0.90 3.93 5.47
C LEU A 82 1.16 3.14 6.76
N TRP A 83 0.21 3.08 7.68
CA TRP A 83 0.43 2.35 8.94
C TRP A 83 -0.83 1.81 9.61
N HIS A 84 -1.94 2.57 9.64
CA HIS A 84 -3.05 2.29 10.55
C HIS A 84 -3.75 0.96 10.23
N ASN A 85 -3.97 0.62 8.96
CA ASN A 85 -4.63 -0.62 8.58
C ASN A 85 -3.76 -1.85 8.88
N ALA A 86 -2.46 -1.77 8.60
CA ALA A 86 -1.52 -2.84 8.95
C ALA A 86 -1.46 -3.03 10.47
N TYR A 87 -1.37 -1.93 11.23
CA TYR A 87 -1.38 -1.94 12.68
C TYR A 87 -2.66 -2.57 13.25
N ARG A 88 -3.84 -2.21 12.73
CA ARG A 88 -5.13 -2.82 13.09
C ARG A 88 -5.09 -4.34 12.94
N VAL A 89 -4.67 -4.84 11.77
CA VAL A 89 -4.59 -6.28 11.53
C VAL A 89 -3.58 -6.94 12.48
N PHE A 90 -2.40 -6.36 12.69
CA PHE A 90 -1.43 -6.89 13.65
C PHE A 90 -1.98 -6.99 15.06
N ARG A 91 -2.74 -5.99 15.50
CA ARG A 91 -3.42 -5.98 16.82
C ARG A 91 -4.49 -7.05 16.97
N GLU A 92 -5.13 -7.45 15.87
CA GLU A 92 -6.16 -8.49 15.86
C GLU A 92 -5.57 -9.90 15.81
N VAL A 93 -4.42 -10.09 15.14
CA VAL A 93 -3.87 -11.42 14.85
C VAL A 93 -2.69 -11.84 15.73
N LEU A 94 -1.92 -10.89 16.27
CA LEU A 94 -0.76 -11.22 17.08
C LEU A 94 -1.19 -11.54 18.53
N PRO A 95 -0.57 -12.53 19.19
CA PRO A 95 -0.77 -12.78 20.61
C PRO A 95 -0.41 -11.56 21.45
N ALA A 96 -1.08 -11.40 22.59
CA ALA A 96 -0.80 -10.37 23.58
C ALA A 96 0.53 -10.58 24.30
#